data_AF-W1Y6Q8-F1
#
_entry.id   AF-W1Y6Q8-F1
#
_cell.length_a   1.000
_cell.length_b   1.000
_cell.length_c   1.000
_cell.angle_alpha   90.00
_cell.angle_beta   90.00
_cell.angle_gamma   90.00
#
_symmetry.space_group_name_H-M   'P 1'
#
loop_
_entity.id
_entity.type
_entity.pdbx_description
1 polymer ?
#
loop_
_entity_poly.entity_id
_entity_poly.type
_entity_poly.pdbx_seq_one_letter_code
_entity_poly.pdbx_strand_id
1 'polypeptide(L)' 'YVTKEQLISSVKAKIGENKNQNFLIRADKDLSYGKVVELMDDMKVAGAASISIATVNK' A
#
# COMPACT_ATOMS: atom_id res chain seq x y z
N TYR A 1 3.24 2.87 14.85
CA TYR A 1 3.77 3.34 13.55
C TYR A 1 4.41 2.16 12.86
N VAL A 2 3.90 1.75 11.69
CA VAL A 2 4.54 0.71 10.88
C VAL A 2 5.62 1.38 10.05
N THR A 3 6.86 0.91 10.12
CA THR A 3 7.95 1.46 9.31
C THR A 3 7.85 0.99 7.87
N LYS A 4 8.40 1.79 6.94
CA LYS A 4 8.46 1.53 5.50
C LYS A 4 8.93 0.10 5.18
N GLU A 5 9.97 -0.35 5.87
CA GLU A 5 10.56 -1.68 5.71
C GLU A 5 9.62 -2.81 6.15
N GLN A 6 8.90 -2.61 7.26
CA GLN A 6 7.90 -3.58 7.73
C GLN A 6 6.72 -3.69 6.76
N LEU A 7 6.33 -2.57 6.14
CA LEU A 7 5.27 -2.56 5.12
C LEU A 7 5.70 -3.35 3.88
N ILE A 8 6.89 -3.05 3.34
CA ILE A 8 7.43 -3.73 2.16
C ILE A 8 7.61 -5.24 2.42
N SER A 9 8.14 -5.62 3.59
CA SER A 9 8.32 -7.02 3.97
C SER A 9 6.98 -7.76 4.08
N SER A 10 5.99 -7.13 4.70
CA SER A 10 4.65 -7.70 4.84
C SER A 10 3.94 -7.86 3.50
N VAL A 11 4.07 -6.87 2.61
CA VAL A 11 3.51 -6.90 1.25
C VAL A 11 4.20 -7.99 0.42
N LYS A 12 5.53 -8.10 0.46
CA LYS A 12 6.28 -9.18 -0.21
C LYS A 12 5.89 -10.56 0.28
N ALA A 13 5.73 -10.76 1.59
CA ALA A 13 5.26 -12.02 2.16
C ALA A 13 3.86 -12.38 1.63
N LYS A 14 2.93 -11.40 1.66
CA LYS A 14 1.55 -11.58 1.17
C LYS A 14 1.49 -11.90 -0.33
N ILE A 15 2.31 -11.24 -1.15
CA ILE A 15 2.41 -11.47 -2.61
C ILE A 15 3.07 -12.83 -2.90
N GLY A 16 4.06 -13.22 -2.10
CA GLY A 16 4.70 -14.53 -2.17
C GLY A 16 3.70 -15.67 -1.95
N GLU A 17 2.78 -15.50 -1.00
CA GLU A 17 1.69 -16.44 -0.75
C GLU A 17 0.58 -16.37 -1.82
N ASN A 18 0.27 -15.19 -2.35
CA ASN A 18 -0.75 -15.02 -3.38
C ASN A 18 -0.43 -13.85 -4.32
N LYS A 19 0.09 -14.19 -5.50
CA LYS A 19 0.55 -13.23 -6.53
C LYS A 19 -0.55 -12.36 -7.14
N ASN A 20 -1.82 -12.68 -6.92
CA ASN A 20 -2.97 -11.94 -7.46
C ASN A 20 -3.72 -11.13 -6.39
N GLN A 21 -3.07 -10.81 -5.27
CA GLN A 21 -3.71 -9.96 -4.27
C GLN A 21 -3.86 -8.52 -4.77
N ASN A 22 -5.09 -8.03 -4.66
CA ASN A 22 -5.41 -6.64 -4.86
C ASN A 22 -5.24 -5.89 -3.53
N PHE A 23 -4.35 -4.91 -3.50
CA PHE A 23 -4.06 -4.12 -2.32
C PHE A 23 -4.97 -2.90 -2.26
N LEU A 24 -5.62 -2.66 -1.13
CA LEU A 24 -6.46 -1.49 -0.91
C LEU A 24 -5.78 -0.52 0.05
N ILE A 25 -5.38 0.65 -0.46
CA ILE A 25 -4.91 1.76 0.34
C ILE A 25 -6.13 2.57 0.78
N ARG A 26 -6.39 2.59 2.09
CA ARG A 26 -7.39 3.47 2.69
C ARG A 26 -6.68 4.69 3.24
N ALA A 27 -7.00 5.86 2.71
CA ALA A 27 -6.41 7.12 3.13
C ALA A 27 -7.52 8.11 3.50
N ASP A 28 -7.30 8.89 4.56
CA ASP A 28 -8.19 9.99 4.89
C ASP A 28 -8.16 11.08 3.82
N LYS A 29 -9.27 11.79 3.63
CA LYS A 29 -9.36 12.89 2.66
C LYS A 29 -8.36 14.02 2.97
N ASP A 30 -8.04 14.19 4.24
CA ASP A 30 -7.09 15.20 4.73
C ASP A 30 -5.63 14.74 4.57
N LEU A 31 -5.40 13.47 4.23
CA LEU A 31 -4.06 12.94 4.03
C LEU A 31 -3.45 13.57 2.77
N SER A 32 -2.27 14.15 2.93
CA SER A 32 -1.55 14.77 1.81
C SER A 32 -1.37 13.78 0.67
N TYR A 33 -1.77 14.17 -0.54
CA TYR A 33 -1.68 13.35 -1.74
C TYR A 33 -0.26 12.77 -1.94
N GLY A 34 0.78 13.54 -1.60
CA GLY A 34 2.18 13.10 -1.64
C GLY A 34 2.43 11.82 -0.83
N LYS A 35 1.86 11.71 0.38
CA LYS A 35 1.99 10.50 1.21
C LYS A 35 1.33 9.27 0.60
N VAL A 36 0.20 9.45 -0.09
CA VAL A 36 -0.49 8.36 -0.77
C VAL A 36 0.35 7.87 -1.95
N VAL A 37 0.93 8.80 -2.71
CA VAL A 37 1.81 8.49 -3.84
C VAL A 37 3.07 7.77 -3.38
N GLU A 38 3.72 8.24 -2.30
CA GLU A 38 4.88 7.54 -1.72
C GLU A 38 4.53 6.11 -1.29
N LEU A 39 3.38 5.93 -0.64
CA LEU A 39 2.93 4.60 -0.24
C LEU A 39 2.64 3.69 -1.44
N MET A 40 2.04 4.23 -2.52
CA MET A 40 1.84 3.47 -3.75
C MET A 40 3.15 3.04 -4.40
N ASP A 41 4.15 3.93 -4.42
CA ASP A 41 5.47 3.62 -4.96
C ASP A 41 6.13 2.49 -4.17
N ASP A 42 6.05 2.54 -2.85
CA ASP A 42 6.59 1.49 -1.97
C ASP A 42 5.90 0.15 -2.16
N MET A 43 4.57 0.15 -2.32
CA MET A 43 3.80 -1.06 -2.59
C MET A 43 4.14 -1.64 -3.96
N LYS A 44 4.39 -0.79 -4.96
CA LYS A 44 4.83 -1.21 -6.30
C LYS A 44 6.24 -1.81 -6.25
N VAL A 45 7.18 -1.20 -5.53
CA VAL A 45 8.53 -1.73 -5.28
C VAL A 45 8.48 -3.07 -4.54
N ALA A 46 7.48 -3.26 -3.67
CA ALA A 46 7.23 -4.53 -3.01
C ALA A 46 6.65 -5.63 -3.93
N GLY A 47 6.25 -5.28 -5.16
CA GLY A 47 5.73 -6.20 -6.16
C GLY A 47 4.21 -6.26 -6.26
N ALA A 48 3.49 -5.30 -5.66
CA ALA A 48 2.03 -5.25 -5.76
C ALA A 48 1.61 -4.97 -7.21
N ALA A 49 0.92 -5.94 -7.83
CA ALA A 49 0.46 -5.82 -9.21
C ALA A 49 -0.81 -4.95 -9.34
N SER A 50 -1.64 -4.93 -8.30
CA SER A 50 -2.93 -4.23 -8.29
C SER A 50 -3.07 -3.45 -6.98
N ILE A 51 -3.20 -2.12 -7.11
CA ILE A 51 -3.36 -1.20 -5.97
C ILE A 51 -4.60 -0.34 -6.23
N SER A 52 -5.58 -0.44 -5.34
CA SER A 52 -6.78 0.40 -5.31
C SER A 52 -6.65 1.42 -4.18
N ILE A 53 -7.09 2.66 -4.43
CA ILE A 53 -7.14 3.71 -3.40
C ILE A 53 -8.61 3.94 -3.04
N ALA A 54 -8.92 3.96 -1.75
CA ALA A 54 -10.21 4.36 -1.22
C ALA A 54 -10.02 5.52 -0.24
N THR A 55 -10.71 6.63 -0.49
CA THR A 55 -10.79 7.72 0.47
C THR A 55 -11.78 7.34 1.56
N VAL A 56 -11.33 7.27 2.79
CA VAL A 56 -12.20 7.15 3.97
C VAL A 56 -12.35 8.53 4.59
N ASN A 57 -13.55 8.82 5.10
CA ASN A 57 -13.82 10.05 5.84
C ASN A 57 -14.18 9.58 7.24
N LYS A 58 -13.19 9.51 8.14
CA LYS A 58 -13.36 8.94 9.48
C LYS A 58 -13.23 10.00 10.57
#